data_AF-D8PLX9-F1
#
_entry.id   AF-D8PLX9-F1
#
_cell.length_a   1.000
_cell.length_b   1.000
_cell.length_c   1.000
_cell.angle_alpha   90.00
_cell.angle_beta   90.00
_cell.angle_gamma   90.00
#
_symmetry.space_group_name_H-M   'P 1'
#
loop_
_entity.id
_entity.type
_entity.pdbx_description
1 polymer ?
#
loop_
_entity_poly.entity_id
_entity_poly.type
_entity_poly.pdbx_seq_one_letter_code
_entity_poly.pdbx_strand_id
1 'polypeptide(L)'
;CLVYGLIIYLYLYEIIQPSFAYFFGAIVVWTFQVQLLLQIICNRIGILMASPRQRICLKLGVAFLIFLVNVSVFVVWVPAKIGASEAFVRTNKWWDRVEKVIYLIIDMSLNAYFILTVKRRLVSYGLTKYDTLVRYNTGIAIVSCAMDVFIICMMSLRNDFVYNQVHPVAYIVKLNIEIAMSDLIRKVASSTGLHIYGEASSTSGGTSGT
;
A
#
# COMPACT_ATOMS: atom_id res chain seq x y z
N CYS A 1 11.91 -1.37 2.45
CA CYS A 1 12.35 -2.22 1.31
C CYS A 1 13.80 -2.66 1.42
N LEU A 2 14.78 -1.74 1.42
CA LEU A 2 16.21 -2.10 1.45
C LEU A 2 16.63 -2.81 2.74
N VAL A 3 16.16 -2.36 3.91
CA VAL A 3 16.47 -3.00 5.20
C VAL A 3 15.95 -4.44 5.26
N TYR A 4 14.72 -4.70 4.79
CA TYR A 4 14.17 -6.05 4.72
C TYR A 4 14.93 -6.94 3.73
N GLY A 5 15.27 -6.41 2.56
CA GLY A 5 16.11 -7.11 1.57
C GLY A 5 17.52 -7.40 2.10
N LEU A 6 18.11 -6.47 2.86
CA LEU A 6 19.40 -6.64 3.52
C LEU A 6 19.33 -7.73 4.59
N ILE A 7 18.29 -7.75 5.42
CA ILE A 7 18.06 -8.78 6.44
C ILE A 7 17.97 -10.17 5.79
N ILE A 8 17.21 -10.31 4.69
CA ILE A 8 17.12 -11.58 3.93
C ILE A 8 18.45 -11.96 3.29
N TYR A 9 19.20 -10.98 2.78
CA TYR A 9 20.51 -11.19 2.17
C TYR A 9 21.55 -11.68 3.20
N LEU A 10 21.56 -11.10 4.41
CA LEU A 10 22.43 -11.56 5.51
C LEU A 10 22.09 -12.98 5.98
N TYR A 11 20.81 -13.37 5.92
CA TYR A 11 20.39 -14.74 6.22
C TYR A 11 20.82 -15.74 5.15
N LEU A 12 20.79 -15.34 3.87
CA LEU A 12 21.25 -16.20 2.76
C LEU A 12 22.76 -16.48 2.82
N TYR A 13 23.54 -15.54 3.36
CA TYR A 13 24.99 -15.69 3.46
C TYR A 13 25.46 -16.56 4.65
N GLU A 14 24.53 -17.19 5.38
CA GLU A 14 24.78 -18.03 6.58
C GLU A 14 25.59 -17.36 7.71
N ILE A 15 25.80 -16.05 7.66
CA ILE A 15 26.55 -15.30 8.69
C ILE A 15 25.79 -15.28 10.04
N ILE A 16 24.48 -15.51 10.04
CA ILE A 16 23.62 -15.44 11.23
C ILE A 16 22.81 -16.74 11.37
N GLN A 17 23.00 -17.45 12.47
CA GLN A 17 22.19 -18.63 12.83
C GLN A 17 20.70 -18.25 12.96
N PRO A 18 19.75 -19.11 12.56
CA PRO A 18 18.31 -18.85 12.69
C PRO A 18 17.92 -18.67 14.17
N SER A 19 17.90 -17.42 14.61
CA SER A 19 17.56 -17.02 15.98
C SER A 19 16.19 -16.36 16.03
N PHE A 20 15.52 -16.44 17.18
CA PHE A 20 14.24 -15.74 17.43
C PHE A 20 14.30 -14.26 17.07
N ALA A 21 15.42 -13.59 17.40
CA ALA A 21 15.62 -12.17 17.13
C ALA A 21 15.60 -11.85 15.62
N TYR A 22 16.09 -12.77 14.78
CA TYR A 22 16.07 -12.62 13.33
C TYR A 22 14.64 -12.69 12.78
N PHE A 23 13.89 -13.74 13.16
CA PHE A 23 12.50 -13.93 12.74
C PHE A 23 11.59 -12.79 13.25
N PHE A 24 11.79 -12.36 14.48
CA PHE A 24 11.08 -11.22 15.06
C PHE A 24 11.40 -9.91 14.32
N GLY A 25 12.68 -9.60 14.10
CA GLY A 25 13.10 -8.40 13.37
C GLY A 25 12.59 -8.36 11.94
N ALA A 26 12.63 -9.49 11.22
CA ALA A 26 12.12 -9.61 9.87
C ALA A 26 10.60 -9.32 9.80
N ILE A 27 9.81 -9.90 10.71
CA ILE A 27 8.37 -9.61 10.79
C ILE A 27 8.12 -8.15 11.14
N VAL A 28 8.82 -7.58 12.13
CA VAL A 28 8.60 -6.20 12.54
C VAL A 28 8.82 -5.26 11.36
N VAL A 29 9.95 -5.40 10.65
CA VAL A 29 10.26 -4.59 9.47
C VAL A 29 9.20 -4.79 8.38
N TRP A 30 8.75 -6.03 8.14
CA TRP A 30 7.70 -6.33 7.17
C TRP A 30 6.35 -5.70 7.54
N THR A 31 5.93 -5.80 8.80
CA THR A 31 4.69 -5.22 9.33
C THR A 31 4.69 -3.69 9.17
N PHE A 32 5.78 -3.03 9.54
CA PHE A 32 5.94 -1.59 9.31
C PHE A 32 5.84 -1.24 7.82
N GLN A 33 6.44 -2.06 6.96
CA GLN A 33 6.43 -1.83 5.53
C GLN A 33 5.02 -1.91 4.94
N VAL A 34 4.23 -2.93 5.29
CA VAL A 34 2.83 -3.07 4.85
C VAL A 34 1.96 -1.94 5.38
N GLN A 35 2.11 -1.59 6.66
CA GLN A 35 1.35 -0.50 7.29
C GLN A 35 1.61 0.84 6.59
N LEU A 36 2.89 1.20 6.39
CA LEU A 36 3.27 2.46 5.75
C LEU A 36 2.79 2.52 4.29
N LEU A 37 2.93 1.43 3.53
CA LEU A 37 2.53 1.39 2.13
C LEU A 37 1.02 1.65 1.96
N LEU A 38 0.18 0.96 2.73
CA LEU A 38 -1.27 1.15 2.65
C LEU A 38 -1.68 2.54 3.13
N GLN A 39 -1.00 3.11 4.14
CA GLN A 39 -1.24 4.49 4.57
C GLN A 39 -0.88 5.51 3.50
N ILE A 40 0.17 5.30 2.71
CA ILE A 40 0.51 6.16 1.58
C ILE A 40 -0.61 6.13 0.53
N ILE A 41 -1.11 4.94 0.16
CA ILE A 41 -2.23 4.78 -0.78
C ILE A 41 -3.49 5.47 -0.24
N CYS A 42 -3.85 5.23 1.03
CA CYS A 42 -4.99 5.91 1.66
C CYS A 42 -4.78 7.42 1.74
N ASN A 43 -3.55 7.90 1.94
CA ASN A 43 -3.24 9.32 1.95
C ASN A 43 -3.49 9.97 0.60
N ARG A 44 -3.10 9.32 -0.50
CA ARG A 44 -3.39 9.77 -1.88
C ARG A 44 -4.88 9.89 -2.15
N ILE A 45 -5.63 8.82 -1.88
CA ILE A 45 -7.09 8.81 -2.05
C ILE A 45 -7.70 9.92 -1.18
N GLY A 46 -7.16 10.11 0.01
CA GLY A 46 -7.50 11.20 0.91
C GLY A 46 -7.31 12.60 0.34
N ILE A 47 -6.23 12.86 -0.40
CA ILE A 47 -5.99 14.14 -1.07
C ILE A 47 -7.04 14.39 -2.16
N LEU A 48 -7.47 13.31 -2.84
CA LEU A 48 -8.55 13.42 -3.82
C LEU A 48 -9.93 13.56 -3.16
N MET A 49 -10.13 13.22 -1.89
CA MET A 49 -11.42 13.40 -1.21
C MET A 49 -11.61 14.86 -0.74
N ALA A 50 -12.83 15.38 -0.89
CA ALA A 50 -13.15 16.78 -0.56
C ALA A 50 -13.53 16.91 0.92
N SER A 51 -14.11 15.85 1.49
CA SER A 51 -14.54 15.89 2.88
C SER A 51 -13.40 15.40 3.79
N PRO A 52 -12.91 16.25 4.72
CA PRO A 52 -11.85 15.86 5.64
C PRO A 52 -12.27 14.72 6.60
N ARG A 53 -13.57 14.64 6.91
CA ARG A 53 -14.12 13.60 7.80
C ARG A 53 -14.08 12.20 7.17
N GLN A 54 -14.44 12.07 5.88
CA GLN A 54 -14.34 10.78 5.18
C GLN A 54 -12.88 10.37 4.98
N ARG A 55 -11.98 11.34 4.72
CA ARG A 55 -10.54 11.09 4.62
C ARG A 55 -9.97 10.48 5.90
N ILE A 56 -10.28 11.06 7.06
CA ILE A 56 -9.78 10.56 8.35
C ILE A 56 -10.40 9.20 8.67
N CYS A 57 -11.71 9.03 8.45
CA CYS A 57 -12.39 7.76 8.68
C CYS A 57 -11.84 6.63 7.81
N LEU A 58 -11.59 6.88 6.50
CA LEU A 58 -11.00 5.87 5.62
C LEU A 58 -9.57 5.51 6.06
N LYS A 59 -8.74 6.52 6.35
CA LYS A 59 -7.36 6.28 6.83
C LYS A 59 -7.33 5.47 8.11
N LEU A 60 -8.14 5.86 9.10
CA LEU A 60 -8.18 5.21 10.41
C LEU A 60 -8.81 3.81 10.32
N GLY A 61 -9.87 3.64 9.54
CA GLY A 61 -10.52 2.35 9.32
C GLY A 61 -9.57 1.35 8.65
N VAL A 62 -8.88 1.75 7.59
CA VAL A 62 -7.87 0.90 6.94
C VAL A 62 -6.68 0.66 7.87
N ALA A 63 -6.20 1.69 8.59
CA ALA A 63 -5.09 1.53 9.55
C ALA A 63 -5.41 0.46 10.61
N PHE A 64 -6.61 0.51 11.16
CA PHE A 64 -7.07 -0.40 12.19
C PHE A 64 -7.27 -1.82 11.65
N LEU A 65 -7.88 -1.97 10.48
CA LEU A 65 -8.08 -3.28 9.85
C LEU A 65 -6.73 -3.96 9.57
N ILE A 66 -5.77 -3.24 9.00
CA ILE A 66 -4.43 -3.78 8.70
C ILE A 66 -3.66 -4.09 9.99
N PHE A 67 -3.82 -3.28 11.03
CA PHE A 67 -3.25 -3.58 12.34
C PHE A 67 -3.75 -4.92 12.89
N LEU A 68 -5.07 -5.20 12.80
CA LEU A 68 -5.64 -6.48 13.24
C LEU A 68 -5.07 -7.66 12.46
N VAL A 69 -4.96 -7.54 11.13
CA VAL A 69 -4.37 -8.58 10.29
C VAL A 69 -2.91 -8.81 10.68
N ASN A 70 -2.10 -7.75 10.81
CA ASN A 70 -0.70 -7.85 11.19
C ASN A 70 -0.49 -8.49 12.57
N VAL A 71 -1.33 -8.17 13.57
CA VAL A 71 -1.29 -8.84 14.88
C VAL A 71 -1.57 -10.34 14.72
N SER A 72 -2.55 -10.70 13.90
CA SER A 72 -2.86 -12.12 13.66
C SER A 72 -1.71 -12.86 12.98
N VAL A 73 -1.03 -12.24 12.02
CA VAL A 73 0.14 -12.81 11.34
C VAL A 73 1.29 -13.02 12.31
N PHE A 74 1.54 -12.03 13.18
CA PHE A 74 2.58 -12.10 14.19
C PHE A 74 2.40 -13.33 15.10
N VAL A 75 1.17 -13.56 15.59
CA VAL A 75 0.85 -14.66 16.51
C VAL A 75 0.89 -16.03 15.82
N VAL A 76 0.57 -16.12 14.52
CA VAL A 76 0.57 -17.41 13.79
C VAL A 76 1.96 -17.78 13.25
N TRP A 77 2.72 -16.82 12.74
CA TRP A 77 3.97 -17.08 12.03
C TRP A 77 5.15 -17.34 12.98
N VAL A 78 5.25 -16.60 14.08
CA VAL A 78 6.36 -16.74 15.04
C VAL A 78 6.41 -18.16 15.64
N PRO A 79 5.31 -18.74 16.16
CA PRO A 79 5.31 -20.12 16.66
C PRO A 79 5.56 -21.16 15.57
N ALA A 80 5.11 -20.89 14.33
CA ALA A 80 5.32 -21.79 13.19
C ALA A 80 6.80 -21.89 12.78
N LYS A 81 7.59 -20.82 12.92
CA LYS A 81 9.03 -20.82 12.60
C LYS A 81 9.93 -21.40 13.69
N ILE A 82 9.52 -21.31 14.96
CA ILE A 82 10.28 -21.88 16.09
C ILE A 82 10.09 -23.41 16.18
N GLY A 83 9.21 -24.00 15.37
CA GLY A 83 9.05 -25.45 15.27
C GLY A 83 8.28 -26.07 16.43
N ALA A 84 7.46 -25.29 17.13
CA ALA A 84 6.77 -25.74 18.35
C ALA A 84 5.73 -26.85 18.11
N SER A 85 5.16 -26.98 16.91
CA SER A 85 4.28 -28.11 16.53
C SER A 85 3.94 -28.14 15.03
N GLU A 86 3.87 -29.34 14.43
CA GLU A 86 3.48 -29.55 13.01
C GLU A 86 2.09 -29.00 12.66
N ALA A 87 1.21 -28.89 13.67
CA ALA A 87 -0.11 -28.28 13.49
C ALA A 87 0.01 -26.79 13.15
N PHE A 88 0.91 -26.06 13.81
CA PHE A 88 1.14 -24.64 13.53
C PHE A 88 1.77 -24.41 12.17
N VAL A 89 2.67 -25.29 11.72
CA VAL A 89 3.26 -25.21 10.37
C VAL A 89 2.20 -25.37 9.28
N ARG A 90 1.25 -26.30 9.47
CA ARG A 90 0.17 -26.55 8.52
C ARG A 90 -0.85 -25.41 8.52
N THR A 91 -1.21 -24.90 9.70
CA THR A 91 -2.10 -23.75 9.85
C THR A 91 -1.47 -22.49 9.24
N ASN A 92 -0.17 -22.26 9.43
CA ASN A 92 0.53 -21.11 8.87
C ASN A 92 0.50 -21.10 7.33
N LYS A 93 0.66 -22.25 6.67
CA LYS A 93 0.55 -22.33 5.20
C LYS A 93 -0.80 -21.87 4.66
N TRP A 94 -1.88 -22.21 5.34
CA TRP A 94 -3.22 -21.78 4.95
C TRP A 94 -3.47 -20.33 5.33
N TRP A 95 -3.04 -19.93 6.54
CA TRP A 95 -3.21 -18.58 7.04
C TRP A 95 -2.49 -17.54 6.18
N ASP A 96 -1.23 -17.80 5.78
CA ASP A 96 -0.44 -16.89 4.94
C ASP A 96 -1.16 -16.63 3.59
N ARG A 97 -1.80 -17.65 3.00
CA ARG A 97 -2.61 -17.46 1.78
C ARG A 97 -3.84 -16.58 2.01
N VAL A 98 -4.57 -16.84 3.10
CA VAL A 98 -5.77 -16.08 3.45
C VAL A 98 -5.43 -14.61 3.71
N GLU A 99 -4.33 -14.36 4.44
CA GLU A 99 -3.80 -13.02 4.69
C GLU A 99 -3.51 -12.28 3.38
N LYS A 100 -2.83 -12.90 2.40
CA LYS A 100 -2.55 -12.25 1.12
C LYS A 100 -3.83 -11.94 0.34
N VAL A 101 -4.83 -12.83 0.38
CA VAL A 101 -6.13 -12.58 -0.25
C VAL A 101 -6.84 -11.39 0.41
N ILE A 102 -6.77 -11.26 1.75
CA ILE A 102 -7.31 -10.11 2.45
C ILE A 102 -6.63 -8.82 1.99
N TYR A 103 -5.29 -8.82 1.90
CA TYR A 103 -4.56 -7.65 1.39
C TYR A 103 -4.89 -7.32 -0.07
N LEU A 104 -5.04 -8.32 -0.93
CA LEU A 104 -5.47 -8.14 -2.31
C LEU A 104 -6.86 -7.49 -2.39
N ILE A 105 -7.82 -7.96 -1.59
CA ILE A 105 -9.16 -7.41 -1.55
C ILE A 105 -9.14 -5.95 -1.10
N ILE A 106 -8.33 -5.61 -0.10
CA ILE A 106 -8.19 -4.24 0.39
C ILE A 106 -7.56 -3.34 -0.69
N ASP A 107 -6.48 -3.78 -1.33
CA ASP A 107 -5.82 -3.03 -2.40
C ASP A 107 -6.79 -2.79 -3.57
N MET A 108 -7.49 -3.84 -4.01
CA MET A 108 -8.49 -3.75 -5.06
C MET A 108 -9.65 -2.82 -4.69
N SER A 109 -10.14 -2.90 -3.45
CA SER A 109 -11.22 -2.05 -2.96
C SER A 109 -10.81 -0.58 -2.92
N LEU A 110 -9.60 -0.27 -2.46
CA LEU A 110 -9.05 1.08 -2.42
C LEU A 110 -8.84 1.65 -3.83
N ASN A 111 -8.29 0.84 -4.74
CA ASN A 111 -8.09 1.22 -6.14
C ASN A 111 -9.42 1.43 -6.87
N ALA A 112 -10.42 0.57 -6.63
CA ALA A 112 -11.77 0.74 -7.18
C ALA A 112 -12.45 2.01 -6.63
N TYR A 113 -12.39 2.21 -5.31
CA TYR A 113 -12.95 3.40 -4.65
C TYR A 113 -12.35 4.70 -5.21
N PHE A 114 -11.05 4.69 -5.50
CA PHE A 114 -10.36 5.81 -6.11
C PHE A 114 -10.87 6.10 -7.53
N ILE A 115 -10.95 5.10 -8.41
CA ILE A 115 -11.47 5.28 -9.78
C ILE A 115 -12.91 5.81 -9.76
N LEU A 116 -13.77 5.25 -8.90
CA LEU A 116 -15.15 5.71 -8.74
C LEU A 116 -15.21 7.17 -8.27
N THR A 117 -14.35 7.56 -7.33
CA THR A 117 -14.27 8.93 -6.83
C THR A 117 -13.80 9.90 -7.92
N VAL A 118 -12.77 9.55 -8.70
CA VAL A 118 -12.31 10.37 -9.84
C VAL A 118 -13.44 10.53 -10.85
N LYS A 119 -14.08 9.44 -11.25
CA LYS A 119 -15.16 9.45 -12.25
C LYS A 119 -16.33 10.34 -11.82
N ARG A 120 -16.78 10.23 -10.57
CA ARG A 120 -17.87 11.06 -10.03
C ARG A 120 -17.55 12.56 -10.06
N ARG A 121 -16.32 12.94 -9.75
CA ARG A 121 -15.88 14.36 -9.80
C ARG A 121 -15.78 14.89 -11.21
N LEU A 122 -15.23 14.10 -12.13
CA LEU A 122 -15.10 14.54 -13.52
C LEU A 122 -16.46 14.79 -14.17
N VAL A 123 -17.44 13.91 -13.89
CA VAL A 123 -18.81 14.09 -14.38
C VAL A 123 -19.42 15.39 -13.83
N SER A 124 -19.16 15.76 -12.58
CA SER A 124 -19.69 17.02 -12.02
C SER A 124 -19.07 18.29 -12.64
N TYR A 125 -17.87 18.20 -13.20
CA TYR A 125 -17.22 19.34 -13.88
C TYR A 125 -17.50 19.38 -15.40
N GLY A 126 -18.19 18.39 -15.98
CA GLY A 126 -18.60 18.39 -17.39
C GLY A 126 -17.46 18.30 -18.42
N LEU A 127 -16.21 18.12 -17.98
CA LEU A 127 -15.04 18.07 -18.86
C LEU A 127 -14.82 16.65 -19.40
N THR A 128 -15.34 16.38 -20.60
CA THR A 128 -15.03 15.18 -21.42
C THR A 128 -13.53 14.98 -21.67
N LYS A 129 -12.72 16.04 -21.54
CA LYS A 129 -11.26 16.03 -21.71
C LYS A 129 -10.51 15.19 -20.66
N TYR A 130 -11.14 14.86 -19.53
CA TYR A 130 -10.49 14.10 -18.46
C TYR A 130 -10.65 12.58 -18.55
N ASP A 131 -11.37 12.07 -19.54
CA ASP A 131 -11.56 10.62 -19.71
C ASP A 131 -10.21 9.91 -19.96
N THR A 132 -9.29 10.58 -20.67
CA THR A 132 -7.91 10.13 -20.83
C THR A 132 -7.20 9.95 -19.49
N LEU A 133 -7.37 10.89 -18.54
CA LEU A 133 -6.77 10.79 -17.22
C LEU A 133 -7.31 9.60 -16.44
N VAL A 134 -8.63 9.39 -16.48
CA VAL A 134 -9.28 8.22 -15.85
C VAL A 134 -8.74 6.93 -16.43
N ARG A 135 -8.57 6.86 -17.76
CA ARG A 135 -8.08 5.67 -18.45
C ARG A 135 -6.64 5.34 -18.10
N TYR A 136 -5.75 6.33 -18.07
CA TYR A 136 -4.36 6.14 -17.64
C TYR A 136 -4.28 5.70 -16.17
N ASN A 137 -5.03 6.37 -15.32
CA ASN A 137 -5.08 6.10 -13.89
C ASN A 137 -5.66 4.71 -13.58
N THR A 138 -6.65 4.27 -14.35
CA THR A 138 -7.21 2.91 -14.29
C THR A 138 -6.19 1.88 -14.74
N GLY A 139 -5.42 2.15 -15.80
CA GLY A 139 -4.33 1.26 -16.24
C GLY A 139 -3.28 1.04 -15.17
N ILE A 140 -2.83 2.12 -14.50
CA ILE A 140 -1.85 2.04 -13.41
C ILE A 140 -2.41 1.25 -12.21
N ALA A 141 -3.70 1.43 -11.88
CA ALA A 141 -4.37 0.66 -10.83
C ALA A 141 -4.46 -0.84 -11.16
N ILE A 142 -4.73 -1.20 -12.42
CA ILE A 142 -4.72 -2.60 -12.88
C ILE A 142 -3.32 -3.20 -12.73
N VAL A 143 -2.27 -2.46 -13.07
CA VAL A 143 -0.88 -2.91 -12.86
C VAL A 143 -0.59 -3.12 -11.37
N SER A 144 -1.07 -2.25 -10.47
CA SER A 144 -0.96 -2.44 -9.02
C SER A 144 -1.61 -3.75 -8.56
N CYS A 145 -2.84 -4.01 -8.98
CA CYS A 145 -3.55 -5.26 -8.66
C CYS A 145 -2.84 -6.49 -9.25
N ALA A 146 -2.29 -6.38 -10.46
CA ALA A 146 -1.55 -7.46 -11.10
C ALA A 146 -0.28 -7.84 -10.30
N MET A 147 0.38 -6.85 -9.68
CA MET A 147 1.53 -7.11 -8.81
C MET A 147 1.13 -7.90 -7.55
N ASP A 148 -0.02 -7.63 -6.95
CA ASP A 148 -0.51 -8.43 -5.82
C ASP A 148 -0.85 -9.87 -6.22
N VAL A 149 -1.51 -10.04 -7.37
CA VAL A 149 -1.78 -11.37 -7.93
C VAL A 149 -0.47 -12.11 -8.22
N PHE A 150 0.55 -11.41 -8.73
CA PHE A 150 1.86 -11.99 -8.98
C PHE A 150 2.54 -12.48 -7.68
N ILE A 151 2.45 -11.74 -6.58
CA ILE A 151 2.95 -12.19 -5.26
C ILE A 151 2.24 -13.49 -4.84
N ILE A 152 0.91 -13.55 -4.98
CA ILE A 152 0.12 -14.74 -4.63
C ILE A 152 0.51 -15.93 -5.53
N CYS A 153 0.72 -15.72 -6.83
CA CYS A 153 1.18 -16.75 -7.75
C CYS A 153 2.58 -17.25 -7.38
N MET A 154 3.50 -16.36 -7.01
CA MET A 154 4.86 -16.72 -6.57
C MET A 154 4.87 -17.52 -5.26
N MET A 155 3.87 -17.32 -4.40
CA MET A 155 3.66 -18.13 -3.20
C MET A 155 3.29 -19.60 -3.52
N SER A 156 2.83 -19.89 -4.73
CA SER A 156 2.61 -21.25 -5.19
C SER A 156 3.93 -21.99 -5.49
N LEU A 157 5.06 -21.28 -5.65
CA LEU A 157 6.37 -21.89 -5.72
C LEU A 157 6.85 -22.28 -4.31
N ARG A 158 7.31 -23.53 -4.15
CA ARG A 158 7.62 -24.16 -2.86
C ARG A 158 8.88 -23.62 -2.15
N ASN A 159 9.52 -22.58 -2.68
CA ASN A 159 10.75 -22.01 -2.14
C ASN A 159 10.46 -20.72 -1.33
N ASP A 160 10.40 -20.85 0.00
CA ASP A 160 10.19 -19.74 0.95
C ASP A 160 11.20 -18.59 0.74
N PHE A 161 12.39 -18.90 0.23
CA PHE A 161 13.45 -17.92 0.00
C PHE A 161 13.14 -16.95 -1.14
N VAL A 162 12.71 -17.48 -2.29
CA VAL A 162 12.36 -16.66 -3.46
C VAL A 162 11.14 -15.80 -3.13
N TYR A 163 10.17 -16.37 -2.42
CA TYR A 163 8.98 -15.66 -1.94
C TYR A 163 9.33 -14.44 -1.07
N ASN A 164 10.21 -14.60 -0.08
CA ASN A 164 10.61 -13.50 0.80
C ASN A 164 11.30 -12.34 0.05
N GLN A 165 11.98 -12.61 -1.07
CA GLN A 165 12.61 -11.58 -1.91
C GLN A 165 11.63 -10.82 -2.81
N VAL A 166 10.55 -11.48 -3.25
CA VAL A 166 9.54 -10.86 -4.13
C VAL A 166 8.78 -9.74 -3.41
N HIS A 167 8.57 -9.88 -2.08
CA HIS A 167 7.92 -8.85 -1.26
C HIS A 167 8.54 -7.45 -1.39
N PRO A 168 9.83 -7.22 -1.05
CA PRO A 168 10.44 -5.90 -1.14
C PRO A 168 10.44 -5.35 -2.57
N VAL A 169 10.53 -6.20 -3.60
CA VAL A 169 10.44 -5.78 -5.01
C VAL A 169 9.04 -5.27 -5.34
N ALA A 170 8.00 -6.05 -5.03
CA ALA A 170 6.63 -5.66 -5.30
C ALA A 170 6.25 -4.36 -4.56
N TYR A 171 6.73 -4.20 -3.33
CA TYR A 171 6.54 -2.98 -2.56
C TYR A 171 7.23 -1.75 -3.18
N ILE A 172 8.42 -1.90 -3.77
CA ILE A 172 9.08 -0.81 -4.52
C ILE A 172 8.25 -0.42 -5.75
N VAL A 173 7.73 -1.39 -6.49
CA VAL A 173 6.89 -1.11 -7.67
C VAL A 173 5.61 -0.38 -7.27
N LYS A 174 4.93 -0.81 -6.20
CA LYS A 174 3.75 -0.11 -5.68
C LYS A 174 4.06 1.33 -5.28
N LEU A 175 5.20 1.59 -4.64
CA LEU A 175 5.61 2.94 -4.29
C LEU A 175 5.91 3.79 -5.54
N ASN A 176 6.57 3.22 -6.55
CA ASN A 176 6.83 3.92 -7.81
C ASN A 176 5.54 4.25 -8.58
N ILE A 177 4.57 3.33 -8.57
CA ILE A 177 3.22 3.55 -9.11
C ILE A 177 2.56 4.76 -8.43
N GLU A 178 2.66 4.82 -7.10
CA GLU A 178 2.07 5.89 -6.30
C GLU A 178 2.70 7.26 -6.58
N ILE A 179 4.03 7.32 -6.70
CA ILE A 179 4.76 8.55 -7.08
C ILE A 179 4.37 8.98 -8.51
N ALA A 180 4.40 8.05 -9.47
CA ALA A 180 4.08 8.34 -10.86
C ALA A 180 2.63 8.83 -11.03
N MET A 181 1.69 8.26 -10.29
CA MET A 181 0.28 8.69 -10.28
C MET A 181 0.12 10.08 -9.68
N SER A 182 0.81 10.37 -8.56
CA SER A 182 0.80 11.69 -7.92
C SER A 182 1.35 12.78 -8.85
N ASP A 183 2.46 12.52 -9.54
CA ASP A 183 3.06 13.46 -10.49
C ASP A 183 2.14 13.74 -11.69
N LEU A 184 1.46 12.70 -12.19
CA LEU A 184 0.48 12.85 -13.27
C LEU A 184 -0.70 13.74 -12.84
N ILE A 185 -1.24 13.51 -11.63
CA ILE A 185 -2.33 14.34 -11.07
C ILE A 185 -1.85 15.79 -10.92
N ARG A 186 -0.64 16.01 -10.38
CA ARG A 186 -0.07 17.35 -10.20
C ARG A 186 0.10 18.09 -11.53
N LYS A 187 0.63 17.41 -12.56
CA LYS A 187 0.84 17.97 -13.90
C LYS A 187 -0.48 18.33 -14.59
N VAL A 188 -1.53 17.55 -14.37
CA VAL A 188 -2.86 17.87 -14.89
C VAL A 188 -3.50 19.03 -14.11
N ALA A 189 -3.36 19.07 -12.79
CA ALA A 189 -3.87 20.18 -11.98
C ALA A 189 -3.23 21.53 -12.39
N SER A 190 -1.90 21.56 -12.56
CA SER A 190 -1.18 22.78 -12.97
C SER A 190 -1.52 23.24 -14.39
N SER A 191 -1.70 22.32 -15.33
CA SER A 191 -2.05 22.66 -16.73
C SER A 191 -3.51 23.10 -16.92
N THR A 192 -4.39 22.82 -15.96
CA THR A 192 -5.82 23.16 -16.08
C THR A 192 -6.26 24.32 -15.17
N GLY A 193 -5.36 24.90 -14.37
CA GLY A 193 -5.68 25.99 -13.43
C GLY A 193 -6.63 25.58 -12.30
N LEU A 194 -6.94 24.29 -12.18
CA LEU A 194 -7.79 23.74 -11.12
C LEU A 194 -6.94 23.65 -9.86
N HIS A 195 -7.05 24.67 -9.01
CA HIS A 195 -6.40 24.72 -7.71
C HIS A 195 -6.95 23.59 -6.83
N ILE A 196 -6.40 22.38 -6.96
CA ILE A 196 -6.48 21.31 -5.96
C ILE A 196 -5.56 21.77 -4.82
N TYR A 197 -5.99 22.80 -4.08
CA TYR A 197 -5.28 23.22 -2.89
C TYR A 197 -6.31 23.64 -1.86
N GLY A 198 -6.50 22.78 -0.85
CA GLY A 198 -6.89 23.24 0.46
C GLY A 198 -5.68 23.93 1.08
N GLU A 199 -5.43 25.18 0.69
CA GLU A 199 -4.71 26.12 1.55
C GLU A 199 -5.78 27.04 2.08
N ALA A 200 -5.94 27.02 3.40
CA ALA A 200 -6.78 27.97 4.08
C ALA A 200 -6.34 29.38 3.65
N SER A 201 -7.29 30.13 3.11
CA SER A 201 -7.19 31.57 2.91
C SER A 201 -6.93 32.25 4.25
N SER A 202 -5.67 32.50 4.56
CA SER A 202 -5.27 33.54 5.51
C SER A 202 -5.27 34.87 4.75
N THR A 203 -6.46 35.43 4.57
CA THR A 203 -6.63 36.83 4.17
C THR A 203 -6.11 37.71 5.32
N SER A 204 -4.91 38.25 5.19
CA SER A 204 -4.51 39.47 5.90
C SER A 204 -4.43 40.58 4.86
N GLY A 205 -5.47 41.41 4.86
CA GLY A 205 -5.63 42.55 3.96
C GLY A 205 -4.52 43.58 4.14
N GLY A 206 -4.19 44.26 3.04
CA GLY A 206 -3.24 45.37 3.03
C GLY A 206 -3.87 46.69 3.48
N THR A 207 -3.00 47.65 3.82
CA THR A 207 -3.18 49.11 3.80
C THR A 207 -1.87 49.71 4.33
N SER A 208 -1.28 50.80 3.86
CA SER A 208 -1.38 51.61 2.64
C SER A 208 -0.08 52.43 2.62
N GLY A 209 0.45 52.69 1.43
CA GLY A 209 1.42 53.76 1.23
C GLY A 209 0.69 55.10 1.09
N THR A 210 1.15 56.08 1.85
CA THR A 210 1.33 57.49 1.48
C THR A 210 2.42 58.05 2.37
#